data_AF-F8ND66-F1
#
_entry.id   AF-F8ND66-F1
#
_cell.length_a   1.000
_cell.length_b   1.000
_cell.length_c   1.000
_cell.angle_alpha   90.00
_cell.angle_beta   90.00
_cell.angle_gamma   90.00
#
_symmetry.space_group_name_H-M   'P 1'
#
loop_
_entity.id
_entity.type
_entity.pdbx_description
1 polymer ?
#
loop_
_entity_poly.entity_id
_entity_poly.type
_entity_poly.pdbx_seq_one_letter_code
_entity_poly.pdbx_strand_id
1 'polypeptide(L)'
;MFLMEDGSMYINEIAPRPHNSGHYTIEACETSQYENHLRAILSLPLGSTALKVPSAVMLNIIGASSDMSELTNFANTALTIPGAAVHLYGKSECRKGRKMGHVTVVGDSDAQIHLRLRPLLEALPSGSPSEELDLYAPLPPQPGAGFSHRRPLVGVIMGSDSDLPVMLPAARILDHFNIPYELSIVSAHRTPDRLVEYSRSASSRGLRAIIAGAGGAAHLPGMVAAMTALPVIGVPVKGSSLDGVDSLHSIVQMPRGIPVATVAINNGTNAGLLAVRILGAGMPHLFEAMDAYLKSLEGEVLGKVEKLEQVGWEKYEVKR
;
A
#
# COMPACT_ATOMS: atom_id res chain seq x y z
N MET A 1 9.81 24.91 -11.55
CA MET A 1 8.35 25.09 -11.55
C MET A 1 7.85 24.79 -10.16
N PHE A 2 7.04 25.67 -9.58
CA PHE A 2 6.53 25.54 -8.22
C PHE A 2 5.01 25.66 -8.29
N LEU A 3 4.29 24.65 -7.80
CA LEU A 3 2.83 24.68 -7.64
C LEU A 3 2.52 25.27 -6.26
N MET A 4 1.76 26.35 -6.24
CA MET A 4 1.36 27.04 -5.02
C MET A 4 0.03 26.46 -4.48
N GLU A 5 -0.28 26.72 -3.22
CA GLU A 5 -1.50 26.22 -2.56
C GLU A 5 -2.80 26.73 -3.23
N ASP A 6 -2.75 27.88 -3.91
CA ASP A 6 -3.85 28.44 -4.69
C ASP A 6 -3.97 27.83 -6.11
N GLY A 7 -3.14 26.84 -6.43
CA GLY A 7 -3.08 26.21 -7.75
C GLY A 7 -2.31 27.00 -8.80
N SER A 8 -1.75 28.17 -8.46
CA SER A 8 -0.89 28.93 -9.38
C SER A 8 0.47 28.26 -9.56
N MET A 9 1.07 28.46 -10.73
CA MET A 9 2.31 27.79 -11.12
C MET A 9 3.39 28.82 -11.43
N TYR A 10 4.44 28.87 -10.61
CA TYR A 10 5.58 29.76 -10.82
C TYR A 10 6.70 29.05 -11.57
N ILE A 11 7.14 29.66 -12.68
CA ILE A 11 8.29 29.21 -13.47
C ILE A 11 9.42 30.21 -13.24
N ASN A 12 10.44 29.79 -12.49
CA ASN A 12 11.60 30.63 -12.16
C ASN A 12 12.62 30.70 -13.32
N GLU A 13 12.88 29.56 -13.97
CA GLU A 13 13.87 29.45 -15.04
C GLU A 13 13.41 28.37 -16.04
N ILE A 14 13.60 28.65 -17.33
CA ILE A 14 13.57 27.62 -18.38
C ILE A 14 15.02 27.28 -18.69
N ALA A 15 15.57 26.31 -17.97
CA ALA A 15 16.86 25.76 -18.29
C ALA A 15 16.68 24.78 -19.46
N PRO A 16 17.39 24.92 -20.60
CA PRO A 16 17.27 24.02 -21.75
C PRO A 16 18.04 22.71 -21.50
N ARG A 17 17.90 22.15 -20.30
CA ARG A 17 18.54 20.91 -19.86
C ARG A 17 17.63 20.19 -18.87
N PRO A 18 17.64 18.84 -18.82
CA PRO A 18 16.93 18.09 -17.81
C PRO A 18 17.28 18.57 -16.41
N HIS A 19 16.26 18.78 -15.58
CA HIS A 19 16.46 19.22 -14.21
C HIS A 19 16.62 18.01 -13.30
N ASN A 20 17.43 18.19 -12.25
CA ASN A 20 17.77 17.14 -11.30
C ASN A 20 16.58 16.53 -10.55
N SER A 21 15.43 17.21 -10.54
CA SER A 21 14.18 16.72 -9.94
C SER A 21 13.47 15.67 -10.79
N GLY A 22 13.82 15.54 -12.08
CA GLY A 22 13.22 14.56 -12.99
C GLY A 22 14.05 13.29 -13.18
N HIS A 23 15.12 13.08 -12.40
CA HIS A 23 15.96 11.89 -12.62
C HIS A 23 15.26 10.58 -12.33
N TYR A 24 14.27 10.58 -11.42
CA TYR A 24 13.44 9.40 -11.15
C TYR A 24 12.80 8.83 -12.43
N THR A 25 12.59 9.66 -13.46
CA THR A 25 11.98 9.25 -14.73
C THR A 25 12.84 8.26 -15.52
N ILE A 26 14.14 8.12 -15.21
CA ILE A 26 15.02 7.13 -15.85
C ILE A 26 14.52 5.72 -15.54
N GLU A 27 14.22 5.44 -14.28
CA GLU A 27 13.71 4.13 -13.83
C GLU A 27 12.19 4.05 -13.90
N ALA A 28 11.50 5.15 -13.62
CA ALA A 28 10.07 5.11 -13.30
C ALA A 28 9.14 5.35 -14.49
N CYS A 29 9.60 5.98 -15.58
CA CYS A 29 8.75 6.35 -16.71
C CYS A 29 9.03 5.51 -17.98
N GLU A 30 8.05 5.47 -18.87
CA GLU A 30 8.18 4.90 -20.21
C GLU A 30 9.25 5.60 -21.04
N THR A 31 9.26 6.94 -21.00
CA THR A 31 10.31 7.75 -21.61
C THR A 31 10.80 8.78 -20.60
N SER A 32 12.09 8.72 -20.29
CA SER A 32 12.70 9.62 -19.31
C SER A 32 12.71 11.07 -19.79
N GLN A 33 12.82 12.02 -18.85
CA GLN A 33 13.01 13.44 -19.18
C GLN A 33 14.22 13.65 -20.09
N TYR A 34 15.28 12.86 -19.89
CA TYR A 34 16.51 12.92 -20.68
C TYR A 34 16.30 12.52 -22.13
N GLU A 35 15.65 11.38 -22.34
CA GLU A 35 15.37 10.90 -23.67
C GLU A 35 14.40 11.83 -24.40
N ASN A 36 13.34 12.29 -23.72
CA ASN A 36 12.42 13.27 -24.30
C ASN A 36 13.11 14.60 -24.63
N HIS A 37 14.09 15.02 -23.85
CA HIS A 37 14.90 16.20 -24.16
C HIS A 37 15.74 15.99 -25.42
N LEU A 38 16.40 14.84 -25.57
CA LEU A 38 17.15 14.51 -26.80
C LEU A 38 16.23 14.39 -28.02
N ARG A 39 15.09 13.73 -27.88
CA ARG A 39 14.08 13.62 -28.94
C ARG A 39 13.61 15.01 -29.39
N ALA A 40 13.36 15.92 -28.45
CA ALA A 40 12.99 17.30 -28.78
C ALA A 40 14.08 18.04 -29.57
N ILE A 41 15.35 17.93 -29.16
CA ILE A 41 16.49 18.54 -29.88
C ILE A 41 16.61 17.98 -31.30
N LEU A 42 16.43 16.67 -31.45
CA LEU A 42 16.58 15.95 -32.72
C LEU A 42 15.30 15.99 -33.59
N SER A 43 14.26 16.72 -33.17
CA SER A 43 12.96 16.75 -33.84
C SER A 43 12.32 15.36 -34.04
N LEU A 44 12.53 14.46 -33.08
CA LEU A 44 11.92 13.13 -33.03
C LEU A 44 10.60 13.16 -32.24
N PRO A 45 9.68 12.21 -32.48
CA PRO A 45 8.44 12.11 -31.70
C PRO A 45 8.71 11.92 -30.21
N LEU A 46 8.06 12.74 -29.38
CA LEU A 46 8.13 12.62 -27.91
C LEU A 46 7.50 11.31 -27.44
N GLY A 47 8.11 10.70 -26.44
CA GLY A 47 7.60 9.50 -25.77
C GLY A 47 6.74 9.85 -24.55
N SER A 48 5.97 8.87 -24.08
CA SER A 48 5.08 9.02 -22.93
C SER A 48 5.86 9.29 -21.65
N THR A 49 5.39 10.25 -20.85
CA THR A 49 5.92 10.51 -19.50
C THR A 49 5.17 9.71 -18.42
N ALA A 50 4.29 8.80 -18.81
CA ALA A 50 3.58 7.94 -17.88
C ALA A 50 4.56 7.10 -17.07
N LEU A 51 4.20 6.85 -15.80
CA LEU A 51 4.90 5.88 -14.98
C LEU A 51 4.70 4.48 -15.56
N LYS A 52 5.78 3.72 -15.67
CA LYS A 52 5.76 2.28 -16.01
C LYS A 52 5.83 1.38 -14.78
N VAL A 53 6.02 1.99 -13.61
CA VAL A 53 6.04 1.33 -12.30
C VAL A 53 4.92 1.89 -11.41
N PRO A 54 4.36 1.10 -10.48
CA PRO A 54 3.28 1.59 -9.61
C PRO A 54 3.68 2.71 -8.65
N SER A 55 4.94 2.73 -8.19
CA SER A 55 5.45 3.77 -7.31
C SER A 55 6.97 3.93 -7.46
N ALA A 56 7.45 5.15 -7.24
CA ALA A 56 8.88 5.48 -7.26
C ALA A 56 9.20 6.64 -6.30
N VAL A 57 10.40 6.61 -5.74
CA VAL A 57 10.98 7.72 -4.98
C VAL A 57 12.41 7.96 -5.43
N MET A 58 12.86 9.22 -5.43
CA MET A 58 14.25 9.57 -5.65
C MET A 58 14.82 10.23 -4.40
N LEU A 59 15.91 9.66 -3.89
CA LEU A 59 16.69 10.20 -2.80
C LEU A 59 17.95 10.85 -3.34
N ASN A 60 18.16 12.13 -3.01
CA ASN A 60 19.39 12.82 -3.36
C ASN A 60 20.50 12.46 -2.37
N ILE A 61 21.70 12.15 -2.89
CA ILE A 61 22.87 11.93 -2.05
C ILE A 61 23.60 13.26 -1.90
N ILE A 62 23.69 13.77 -0.67
CA ILE A 62 24.40 15.00 -0.36
C ILE A 62 25.69 14.65 0.37
N GLY A 63 26.81 15.21 -0.06
CA GLY A 63 28.09 15.02 0.63
C GLY A 63 28.02 15.59 2.04
N ALA A 64 28.50 14.82 3.02
CA ALA A 64 28.57 15.24 4.42
C ALA A 64 29.98 15.67 4.82
N SER A 65 30.99 14.96 4.34
CA SER A 65 32.42 15.27 4.55
C SER A 65 33.20 15.34 3.23
N SER A 66 34.54 15.43 3.33
CA SER A 66 35.45 15.27 2.19
C SER A 66 35.79 13.82 1.88
N ASP A 67 35.31 12.87 2.69
CA ASP A 67 35.59 11.45 2.52
C ASP A 67 34.64 10.82 1.48
N MET A 68 35.22 10.15 0.48
CA MET A 68 34.48 9.40 -0.54
C MET A 68 34.03 8.03 -0.05
N SER A 69 34.58 7.53 1.07
CA SER A 69 34.21 6.24 1.65
C SER A 69 32.75 6.22 2.10
N GLU A 70 32.24 7.33 2.67
CA GLU A 70 30.85 7.51 3.06
C GLU A 70 29.89 7.34 1.88
N LEU A 71 30.22 7.96 0.74
CA LEU A 71 29.45 7.84 -0.49
C LEU A 71 29.44 6.41 -1.02
N THR A 72 30.59 5.74 -0.96
CA THR A 72 30.77 4.36 -1.43
C THR A 72 29.98 3.39 -0.55
N ASN A 73 30.03 3.56 0.78
CA ASN A 73 29.28 2.75 1.73
C ASN A 73 27.77 2.92 1.54
N PHE A 74 27.29 4.16 1.40
CA PHE A 74 25.88 4.43 1.11
C PHE A 74 25.45 3.79 -0.23
N ALA A 75 26.25 3.93 -1.29
CA ALA A 75 25.98 3.30 -2.58
C ALA A 75 25.91 1.78 -2.46
N ASN A 76 26.83 1.15 -1.72
CA ASN A 76 26.82 -0.29 -1.47
C ASN A 76 25.56 -0.73 -0.71
N THR A 77 25.13 0.02 0.31
CA THR A 77 23.85 -0.23 0.99
C THR A 77 22.68 -0.09 0.03
N ALA A 78 22.67 0.94 -0.82
CA ALA A 78 21.59 1.13 -1.78
C ALA A 78 21.48 -0.02 -2.79
N LEU A 79 22.62 -0.60 -3.21
CA LEU A 79 22.64 -1.75 -4.12
C LEU A 79 22.05 -3.03 -3.51
N THR A 80 21.89 -3.13 -2.18
CA THR A 80 21.22 -4.28 -1.54
C THR A 80 19.70 -4.11 -1.47
N ILE A 81 19.17 -2.92 -1.76
CA ILE A 81 17.75 -2.63 -1.69
C ILE A 81 17.07 -3.00 -3.01
N PRO A 82 16.07 -3.91 -3.02
CA PRO A 82 15.36 -4.28 -4.23
C PRO A 82 14.71 -3.08 -4.91
N GLY A 83 14.90 -2.96 -6.23
CA GLY A 83 14.35 -1.86 -7.03
C GLY A 83 15.11 -0.53 -6.89
N ALA A 84 16.23 -0.49 -6.18
CA ALA A 84 17.10 0.69 -6.12
C ALA A 84 18.07 0.75 -7.31
N ALA A 85 18.20 1.93 -7.90
CA ALA A 85 19.18 2.26 -8.93
C ALA A 85 20.05 3.43 -8.45
N VAL A 86 21.36 3.23 -8.40
CA VAL A 86 22.32 4.23 -7.91
C VAL A 86 22.96 4.97 -9.07
N HIS A 87 22.94 6.31 -8.99
CA HIS A 87 23.50 7.20 -10.00
C HIS A 87 24.47 8.20 -9.37
N LEU A 88 25.77 7.90 -9.47
CA LEU A 88 26.82 8.78 -8.97
C LEU A 88 27.30 9.72 -10.08
N TYR A 89 27.60 10.98 -9.72
CA TYR A 89 27.97 12.01 -10.70
C TYR A 89 29.48 12.10 -11.00
N GLY A 90 30.26 11.08 -10.62
CA GLY A 90 31.69 11.00 -10.95
C GLY A 90 32.53 12.17 -10.45
N LYS A 91 32.14 12.79 -9.32
CA LYS A 91 32.87 13.93 -8.75
C LYS A 91 34.17 13.47 -8.12
N SER A 92 35.27 14.16 -8.45
CA SER A 92 36.62 13.87 -7.92
C SER A 92 36.75 14.10 -6.41
N GLU A 93 35.90 14.96 -5.84
CA GLU A 93 35.91 15.31 -4.41
C GLU A 93 34.49 15.36 -3.85
N CYS A 94 34.32 14.78 -2.66
CA CYS A 94 33.16 15.00 -1.80
C CYS A 94 33.29 16.36 -1.09
N ARG A 95 32.20 17.12 -0.99
CA ARG A 95 32.16 18.37 -0.23
C ARG A 95 30.83 18.47 0.49
N LYS A 96 30.84 19.00 1.71
CA LYS A 96 29.62 19.21 2.50
C LYS A 96 28.59 20.03 1.72
N GLY A 97 27.35 19.55 1.66
CA GLY A 97 26.23 20.21 0.96
C GLY A 97 26.23 20.05 -0.57
N ARG A 98 27.25 19.39 -1.15
CA ARG A 98 27.31 19.16 -2.60
C ARG A 98 26.51 17.91 -2.95
N LYS A 99 25.59 17.99 -3.91
CA LYS A 99 24.89 16.80 -4.45
C LYS A 99 25.89 15.86 -5.14
N MET A 100 26.08 14.65 -4.62
CA MET A 100 27.06 13.67 -5.11
C MET A 100 26.45 12.65 -6.08
N GLY A 101 25.13 12.48 -6.02
CA GLY A 101 24.40 11.56 -6.87
C GLY A 101 22.93 11.51 -6.46
N HIS A 102 22.25 10.45 -6.87
CA HIS A 102 20.92 10.11 -6.40
C HIS A 102 20.72 8.59 -6.44
N VAL A 103 19.71 8.14 -5.70
CA VAL A 103 19.18 6.79 -5.78
C VAL A 103 17.71 6.90 -6.15
N THR A 104 17.28 6.19 -7.18
CA THR A 104 15.85 5.99 -7.45
C THR A 104 15.47 4.63 -6.92
N VAL A 105 14.39 4.54 -6.15
CA VAL A 105 13.80 3.27 -5.71
C VAL A 105 12.43 3.13 -6.35
N VAL A 106 12.19 2.03 -7.04
CA VAL A 106 10.88 1.67 -7.60
C VAL A 106 10.24 0.51 -6.84
N GLY A 107 8.92 0.42 -6.87
CA GLY A 107 8.17 -0.59 -6.13
C GLY A 107 6.71 -0.69 -6.52
N ASP A 108 6.04 -1.68 -5.95
CA ASP A 108 4.65 -2.04 -6.26
C ASP A 108 3.64 -1.11 -5.55
N SER A 109 4.10 -0.36 -4.55
CA SER A 109 3.29 0.61 -3.82
C SER A 109 4.12 1.60 -3.02
N ASP A 110 3.49 2.71 -2.64
CA ASP A 110 4.12 3.72 -1.78
C ASP A 110 4.54 3.14 -0.43
N ALA A 111 3.74 2.25 0.15
CA ALA A 111 4.08 1.59 1.41
C ALA A 111 5.36 0.74 1.29
N GLN A 112 5.52 -0.02 0.20
CA GLN A 112 6.74 -0.79 -0.07
C GLN A 112 7.95 0.13 -0.28
N ILE A 113 7.76 1.23 -1.02
CA ILE A 113 8.80 2.25 -1.24
C ILE A 113 9.27 2.84 0.10
N HIS A 114 8.34 3.23 0.98
CA HIS A 114 8.69 3.80 2.29
C HIS A 114 9.47 2.82 3.16
N LEU A 115 9.12 1.52 3.15
CA LEU A 115 9.89 0.48 3.85
C LEU A 115 11.32 0.36 3.31
N ARG A 116 11.48 0.39 1.97
CA ARG A 116 12.79 0.32 1.31
C ARG A 116 13.61 1.60 1.49
N LEU A 117 12.95 2.74 1.66
CA LEU A 117 13.58 4.03 1.86
C LEU A 117 14.20 4.17 3.26
N ARG A 118 13.62 3.55 4.28
CA ARG A 118 14.11 3.64 5.66
C ARG A 118 15.60 3.30 5.83
N PRO A 119 16.10 2.12 5.41
CA PRO A 119 17.52 1.79 5.56
C PRO A 119 18.43 2.74 4.76
N LEU A 120 17.93 3.35 3.68
CA LEU A 120 18.69 4.37 2.94
C LEU A 120 18.80 5.66 3.74
N LEU A 121 17.70 6.16 4.30
CA LEU A 121 17.71 7.37 5.11
C LEU A 121 18.55 7.21 6.39
N GLU A 122 18.56 6.02 6.98
CA GLU A 122 19.42 5.67 8.12
C GLU A 122 20.89 5.61 7.73
N ALA A 123 21.21 5.16 6.50
CA ALA A 123 22.58 5.08 5.99
C ALA A 123 23.09 6.39 5.37
N LEU A 124 22.29 7.46 5.32
CA LEU A 124 22.71 8.73 4.70
C LEU A 124 23.97 9.28 5.39
N PRO A 125 24.99 9.72 4.63
CA PRO A 125 26.23 10.28 5.19
C PRO A 125 26.02 11.45 6.16
N SER A 126 25.01 12.29 5.92
CA SER A 126 24.66 13.42 6.77
C SER A 126 23.87 13.04 8.03
N GLY A 127 23.45 11.77 8.12
CA GLY A 127 22.35 11.35 8.98
C GLY A 127 21.01 11.94 8.54
N SER A 128 19.93 11.41 9.12
CA SER A 128 18.58 11.97 9.03
C SER A 128 18.06 12.16 10.47
N PRO A 129 17.52 13.34 10.84
CA PRO A 129 16.83 13.49 12.12
C PRO A 129 15.71 12.45 12.27
N SER A 130 15.47 11.97 13.50
CA SER A 130 14.44 10.95 13.76
C SER A 130 13.05 11.38 13.30
N GLU A 131 12.72 12.67 13.41
CA GLU A 131 11.45 13.22 12.96
C GLU A 131 11.29 13.15 11.43
N GLU A 132 12.35 13.41 10.66
CA GLU A 132 12.33 13.28 9.20
C GLU A 132 12.26 11.81 8.77
N LEU A 133 12.97 10.92 9.46
CA LEU A 133 12.90 9.47 9.23
C LEU A 133 11.47 8.96 9.36
N ASP A 134 10.77 9.33 10.44
CA ASP A 134 9.41 8.85 10.68
C ASP A 134 8.35 9.56 9.82
N LEU A 135 8.66 10.74 9.28
CA LEU A 135 7.83 11.44 8.31
C LEU A 135 7.89 10.78 6.93
N TYR A 136 9.09 10.47 6.44
CA TYR A 136 9.31 9.95 5.09
C TYR A 136 9.37 8.43 5.01
N ALA A 137 9.66 7.73 6.11
CA ALA A 137 9.80 6.28 6.14
C ALA A 137 9.36 5.72 7.51
N PRO A 138 8.06 5.87 7.87
CA PRO A 138 7.55 5.42 9.15
C PRO A 138 7.76 3.92 9.34
N LEU A 139 8.06 3.51 10.58
CA LEU A 139 8.08 2.08 10.92
C LEU A 139 6.70 1.47 10.66
N PRO A 140 6.65 0.26 10.07
CA PRO A 140 5.40 -0.49 10.03
C PRO A 140 4.98 -0.78 11.48
N PRO A 141 3.68 -0.72 11.81
CA PRO A 141 3.17 -1.22 13.07
C PRO A 141 3.52 -2.70 13.18
N GLN A 142 3.81 -3.17 14.40
CA GLN A 142 4.03 -4.59 14.61
C GLN A 142 2.75 -5.36 14.25
N PRO A 143 2.84 -6.48 13.50
CA PRO A 143 1.69 -7.32 13.20
C PRO A 143 0.91 -7.67 14.47
N GLY A 144 -0.41 -7.52 14.45
CA GLY A 144 -1.27 -7.79 15.60
C GLY A 144 -1.21 -6.75 16.72
N ALA A 145 -0.42 -5.67 16.60
CA ALA A 145 -0.41 -4.58 17.58
C ALA A 145 -1.69 -3.73 17.56
N GLY A 146 -2.58 -3.94 16.58
CA GLY A 146 -3.86 -3.25 16.45
C GLY A 146 -3.73 -1.79 16.03
N PHE A 147 -2.56 -1.35 15.59
CA PHE A 147 -2.33 0.03 15.15
C PHE A 147 -2.53 0.19 13.64
N SER A 148 -3.18 1.30 13.28
CA SER A 148 -3.40 1.72 11.90
C SER A 148 -2.08 2.13 11.23
N HIS A 149 -1.76 1.54 10.07
CA HIS A 149 -0.59 1.94 9.28
C HIS A 149 -0.75 3.38 8.76
N ARG A 150 0.32 4.18 8.77
CA ARG A 150 0.31 5.57 8.22
C ARG A 150 0.16 5.63 6.71
N ARG A 151 0.50 4.55 6.03
CA ARG A 151 0.46 4.34 4.57
C ARG A 151 -0.26 3.02 4.23
N PRO A 152 -1.56 2.90 4.48
CA PRO A 152 -2.26 1.64 4.33
C PRO A 152 -2.54 1.33 2.86
N LEU A 153 -2.42 0.07 2.47
CA LEU A 153 -2.90 -0.43 1.18
C LEU A 153 -4.34 -0.92 1.25
N VAL A 154 -4.79 -1.36 2.43
CA VAL A 154 -6.16 -1.80 2.67
C VAL A 154 -6.78 -1.00 3.81
N GLY A 155 -7.98 -0.47 3.59
CA GLY A 155 -8.79 0.12 4.64
C GLY A 155 -9.75 -0.90 5.23
N VAL A 156 -9.71 -1.15 6.54
CA VAL A 156 -10.70 -1.98 7.24
C VAL A 156 -11.60 -1.07 8.06
N ILE A 157 -12.81 -0.84 7.59
CA ILE A 157 -13.77 0.06 8.23
C ILE A 157 -15.03 -0.67 8.69
N MET A 158 -15.63 -0.15 9.75
CA MET A 158 -16.86 -0.68 10.31
C MET A 158 -17.80 0.40 10.81
N GLY A 159 -19.11 0.11 10.80
CA GLY A 159 -20.15 1.06 11.18
C GLY A 159 -20.24 1.32 12.69
N SER A 160 -19.85 0.34 13.50
CA SER A 160 -19.78 0.42 14.97
C SER A 160 -18.62 -0.39 15.53
N ASP A 161 -18.18 -0.04 16.72
CA ASP A 161 -17.24 -0.84 17.53
C ASP A 161 -17.74 -2.27 17.82
N SER A 162 -19.04 -2.49 17.94
CA SER A 162 -19.65 -3.82 18.09
C SER A 162 -19.37 -4.75 16.92
N ASP A 163 -19.03 -4.21 15.74
CA ASP A 163 -18.68 -5.00 14.56
C ASP A 163 -17.22 -5.50 14.61
N LEU A 164 -16.40 -4.96 15.51
CA LEU A 164 -14.96 -5.24 15.60
C LEU A 164 -14.64 -6.73 15.71
N PRO A 165 -15.32 -7.57 16.54
CA PRO A 165 -15.02 -9.00 16.61
C PRO A 165 -15.15 -9.72 15.27
N VAL A 166 -16.04 -9.28 14.39
CA VAL A 166 -16.26 -9.83 13.04
C VAL A 166 -15.23 -9.33 12.05
N MET A 167 -14.71 -8.12 12.25
CA MET A 167 -13.76 -7.47 11.34
C MET A 167 -12.29 -7.76 11.68
N LEU A 168 -11.97 -8.06 12.93
CA LEU A 168 -10.62 -8.43 13.37
C LEU A 168 -9.99 -9.59 12.57
N PRO A 169 -10.73 -10.65 12.19
CA PRO A 169 -10.19 -11.68 11.31
C PRO A 169 -9.66 -11.16 9.97
N ALA A 170 -10.24 -10.09 9.41
CA ALA A 170 -9.72 -9.46 8.19
C ALA A 170 -8.33 -8.85 8.45
N ALA A 171 -8.19 -8.08 9.53
CA ALA A 171 -6.93 -7.49 9.96
C ALA A 171 -5.84 -8.55 10.21
N ARG A 172 -6.19 -9.68 10.85
CA ARG A 172 -5.27 -10.80 11.09
C ARG A 172 -4.77 -11.46 9.80
N ILE A 173 -5.63 -11.57 8.78
CA ILE A 173 -5.19 -12.05 7.47
C ILE A 173 -4.23 -11.03 6.84
N LEU A 174 -4.52 -9.74 6.90
CA LEU A 174 -3.62 -8.73 6.37
C LEU A 174 -2.26 -8.72 7.09
N ASP A 175 -2.26 -8.90 8.42
CA ASP A 175 -1.04 -9.12 9.21
C ASP A 175 -0.25 -10.34 8.71
N HIS A 176 -0.92 -11.49 8.50
CA HIS A 176 -0.27 -12.72 8.02
C HIS A 176 0.43 -12.54 6.68
N PHE A 177 -0.16 -11.77 5.76
CA PHE A 177 0.41 -11.46 4.45
C PHE A 177 1.33 -10.23 4.45
N ASN A 178 1.62 -9.64 5.62
CA ASN A 178 2.39 -8.41 5.76
C ASN A 178 1.87 -7.24 4.91
N ILE A 179 0.54 -7.16 4.74
CA ILE A 179 -0.10 -6.08 4.01
C ILE A 179 -0.40 -4.95 4.98
N PRO A 180 0.12 -3.73 4.76
CA PRO A 180 -0.17 -2.59 5.61
C PRO A 180 -1.66 -2.20 5.48
N TYR A 181 -2.34 -2.06 6.62
CA TYR A 181 -3.75 -1.69 6.66
C TYR A 181 -4.04 -0.64 7.72
N GLU A 182 -5.18 0.02 7.57
CA GLU A 182 -5.79 0.83 8.62
C GLU A 182 -7.06 0.15 9.13
N LEU A 183 -7.37 0.33 10.41
CA LEU A 183 -8.61 -0.13 11.02
C LEU A 183 -9.31 1.04 11.70
N SER A 184 -10.54 1.34 11.31
CA SER A 184 -11.26 2.53 11.81
C SER A 184 -12.78 2.35 11.85
N ILE A 185 -13.45 3.20 12.63
CA ILE A 185 -14.91 3.28 12.69
C ILE A 185 -15.36 4.43 11.78
N VAL A 186 -16.25 4.11 10.84
CA VAL A 186 -16.85 5.04 9.89
C VAL A 186 -18.33 4.68 9.78
N SER A 187 -19.21 5.50 10.36
CA SER A 187 -20.65 5.19 10.42
C SER A 187 -21.39 5.92 9.32
N ALA A 188 -22.01 5.17 8.41
CA ALA A 188 -22.79 5.75 7.32
C ALA A 188 -23.98 6.60 7.81
N HIS A 189 -24.57 6.24 8.95
CA HIS A 189 -25.75 6.92 9.47
C HIS A 189 -25.44 8.00 10.51
N ARG A 190 -24.36 7.82 11.30
CA ARG A 190 -24.03 8.71 12.43
C ARG A 190 -22.95 9.72 12.10
N THR A 191 -22.06 9.42 11.16
CA THR A 191 -20.94 10.29 10.74
C THR A 191 -20.81 10.35 9.22
N PRO A 192 -21.86 10.77 8.48
CA PRO A 192 -21.87 10.74 7.02
C PRO A 192 -20.78 11.60 6.37
N ASP A 193 -20.43 12.75 6.95
CA ASP A 193 -19.36 13.60 6.41
C ASP A 193 -17.99 12.90 6.48
N ARG A 194 -17.73 12.19 7.59
CA ARG A 194 -16.53 11.36 7.74
C ARG A 194 -16.49 10.23 6.70
N LEU A 195 -17.64 9.62 6.38
CA LEU A 195 -17.74 8.62 5.32
C LEU A 195 -17.35 9.21 3.96
N VAL A 196 -17.87 10.41 3.64
CA VAL A 196 -17.58 11.09 2.37
C VAL A 196 -16.09 11.41 2.27
N GLU A 197 -15.53 12.02 3.31
CA GLU A 197 -14.11 12.39 3.36
C GLU A 197 -13.21 11.16 3.24
N TYR A 198 -13.51 10.11 4.01
CA TYR A 198 -12.75 8.85 3.98
C TYR A 198 -12.74 8.23 2.58
N SER A 199 -13.93 8.10 1.97
CA SER A 199 -14.09 7.39 0.69
C SER A 199 -13.43 8.13 -0.47
N ARG A 200 -13.60 9.46 -0.53
CA ARG A 200 -13.03 10.30 -1.60
C ARG A 200 -11.51 10.42 -1.49
N SER A 201 -10.96 10.46 -0.27
CA SER A 201 -9.51 10.56 -0.05
C SER A 201 -8.78 9.21 -0.08
N ALA A 202 -9.48 8.08 -0.05
CA ALA A 202 -8.85 6.76 0.07
C ALA A 202 -7.79 6.49 -1.00
N SER A 203 -8.11 6.72 -2.28
CA SER A 203 -7.16 6.47 -3.38
C SER A 203 -5.91 7.35 -3.30
N SER A 204 -6.05 8.62 -2.93
CA SER A 204 -4.91 9.55 -2.84
C SER A 204 -4.03 9.28 -1.62
N ARG A 205 -4.54 8.57 -0.61
CA ARG A 205 -3.76 8.10 0.55
C ARG A 205 -2.98 6.81 0.25
N GLY A 206 -3.13 6.23 -0.94
CA GLY A 206 -2.43 5.02 -1.37
C GLY A 206 -3.22 3.73 -1.18
N LEU A 207 -4.47 3.77 -0.68
CA LEU A 207 -5.29 2.58 -0.58
C LEU A 207 -5.54 1.98 -1.97
N ARG A 208 -5.66 0.66 -2.01
CA ARG A 208 -5.90 -0.15 -3.20
C ARG A 208 -7.15 -1.02 -3.07
N ALA A 209 -7.64 -1.25 -1.85
CA ALA A 209 -8.92 -1.90 -1.57
C ALA A 209 -9.49 -1.42 -0.23
N ILE A 210 -10.80 -1.53 -0.06
CA ILE A 210 -11.49 -1.23 1.21
C ILE A 210 -12.34 -2.43 1.60
N ILE A 211 -12.23 -2.86 2.86
CA ILE A 211 -13.09 -3.85 3.50
C ILE A 211 -14.04 -3.08 4.44
N ALA A 212 -15.34 -3.19 4.21
CA ALA A 212 -16.36 -2.48 4.96
C ALA A 212 -17.36 -3.45 5.62
N GLY A 213 -17.46 -3.39 6.94
CA GLY A 213 -18.39 -4.18 7.74
C GLY A 213 -19.59 -3.37 8.25
N ALA A 214 -20.80 -3.89 8.09
CA ALA A 214 -21.99 -3.29 8.67
C ALA A 214 -23.11 -4.31 8.89
N GLY A 215 -23.97 -4.06 9.89
CA GLY A 215 -25.12 -4.88 10.24
C GLY A 215 -26.48 -4.19 10.03
N GLY A 216 -27.55 -4.98 9.88
CA GLY A 216 -28.92 -4.50 9.70
C GLY A 216 -29.13 -3.83 8.34
N ALA A 217 -29.56 -2.56 8.35
CA ALA A 217 -29.56 -1.70 7.17
C ALA A 217 -28.13 -1.27 6.80
N ALA A 218 -27.36 -2.22 6.29
CA ALA A 218 -25.91 -2.16 6.17
C ALA A 218 -25.42 -1.32 4.97
N HIS A 219 -25.62 0.01 5.02
CA HIS A 219 -25.33 0.92 3.91
C HIS A 219 -23.84 1.27 3.73
N LEU A 220 -22.98 1.01 4.72
CA LEU A 220 -21.58 1.45 4.69
C LEU A 220 -20.83 0.99 3.43
N PRO A 221 -20.83 -0.30 3.02
CA PRO A 221 -20.05 -0.73 1.87
C PRO A 221 -20.53 -0.10 0.56
N GLY A 222 -21.85 -0.04 0.34
CA GLY A 222 -22.44 0.54 -0.86
C GLY A 222 -22.18 2.04 -0.99
N MET A 223 -22.28 2.79 0.11
CA MET A 223 -22.02 4.23 0.12
C MET A 223 -20.55 4.56 -0.12
N VAL A 224 -19.63 3.76 0.42
CA VAL A 224 -18.19 3.90 0.16
C VAL A 224 -17.90 3.63 -1.32
N ALA A 225 -18.44 2.54 -1.87
CA ALA A 225 -18.29 2.18 -3.29
C ALA A 225 -18.83 3.26 -4.24
N ALA A 226 -19.87 3.99 -3.83
CA ALA A 226 -20.41 5.10 -4.62
C ALA A 226 -19.49 6.33 -4.69
N MET A 227 -18.48 6.43 -3.82
CA MET A 227 -17.64 7.62 -3.63
C MET A 227 -16.16 7.37 -3.91
N THR A 228 -15.79 6.16 -4.33
CA THR A 228 -14.40 5.79 -4.61
C THR A 228 -14.32 4.88 -5.83
N ALA A 229 -13.22 4.97 -6.58
CA ALA A 229 -12.93 4.04 -7.67
C ALA A 229 -12.26 2.74 -7.18
N LEU A 230 -11.89 2.67 -5.90
CA LEU A 230 -11.27 1.49 -5.30
C LEU A 230 -12.29 0.34 -5.17
N PRO A 231 -11.85 -0.91 -5.32
CA PRO A 231 -12.68 -2.06 -5.03
C PRO A 231 -13.08 -2.06 -3.54
N VAL A 232 -14.39 -2.25 -3.29
CA VAL A 232 -14.96 -2.35 -1.95
C VAL A 232 -15.47 -3.77 -1.71
N ILE A 233 -15.01 -4.36 -0.61
CA ILE A 233 -15.41 -5.67 -0.12
C ILE A 233 -16.39 -5.47 1.04
N GLY A 234 -17.60 -6.00 0.90
CA GLY A 234 -18.64 -5.88 1.92
C GLY A 234 -18.69 -7.11 2.82
N VAL A 235 -18.63 -6.90 4.13
CA VAL A 235 -18.83 -7.95 5.15
C VAL A 235 -20.18 -7.74 5.83
N PRO A 236 -21.18 -8.59 5.55
CA PRO A 236 -22.45 -8.53 6.27
C PRO A 236 -22.25 -8.96 7.72
N VAL A 237 -22.47 -8.05 8.66
CA VAL A 237 -22.38 -8.34 10.10
C VAL A 237 -23.74 -8.84 10.58
N LYS A 238 -23.76 -9.97 11.27
CA LYS A 238 -24.96 -10.55 11.86
C LYS A 238 -25.44 -9.66 13.02
N GLY A 239 -26.63 -9.08 12.86
CA GLY A 239 -27.35 -8.40 13.94
C GLY A 239 -28.01 -9.37 14.92
N SER A 240 -28.80 -8.83 15.85
CA SER A 240 -29.55 -9.61 16.83
C SER A 240 -30.74 -10.36 16.22
N SER A 241 -31.24 -9.89 15.07
CA SER A 241 -32.40 -10.44 14.36
C SER A 241 -32.00 -10.84 12.94
N LEU A 242 -32.82 -11.68 12.30
CA LEU A 242 -32.72 -12.07 10.88
C LEU A 242 -31.40 -12.75 10.46
N ASP A 243 -30.58 -13.18 11.41
CA ASP A 243 -29.32 -13.91 11.19
C ASP A 243 -28.34 -13.25 10.19
N GLY A 244 -28.46 -11.93 9.99
CA GLY A 244 -27.64 -11.16 9.05
C GLY A 244 -28.11 -11.21 7.59
N VAL A 245 -29.29 -11.77 7.31
CA VAL A 245 -29.89 -11.77 5.97
C VAL A 245 -30.25 -10.35 5.52
N ASP A 246 -30.69 -9.51 6.46
CA ASP A 246 -30.90 -8.08 6.27
C ASP A 246 -29.60 -7.37 5.86
N SER A 247 -28.51 -7.63 6.59
CA SER A 247 -27.17 -7.12 6.26
C SER A 247 -26.72 -7.61 4.88
N LEU A 248 -26.92 -8.90 4.59
CA LEU A 248 -26.49 -9.51 3.32
C LEU A 248 -27.19 -8.83 2.14
N HIS A 249 -28.52 -8.73 2.18
CA HIS A 249 -29.30 -8.10 1.11
C HIS A 249 -29.00 -6.61 0.98
N SER A 250 -28.75 -5.90 2.09
CA SER A 250 -28.36 -4.48 2.07
C SER A 250 -27.02 -4.23 1.37
N ILE A 251 -26.13 -5.23 1.33
CA ILE A 251 -24.78 -5.10 0.76
C ILE A 251 -24.70 -5.71 -0.64
N VAL A 252 -25.25 -6.91 -0.87
CA VAL A 252 -25.07 -7.66 -2.12
C VAL A 252 -25.96 -7.17 -3.26
N GLN A 253 -27.15 -6.63 -2.96
CA GLN A 253 -28.14 -6.23 -3.96
C GLN A 253 -27.88 -4.81 -4.50
N MET A 254 -26.62 -4.46 -4.77
CA MET A 254 -26.29 -3.16 -5.32
C MET A 254 -26.90 -2.96 -6.71
N PRO A 255 -27.42 -1.77 -7.02
CA PRO A 255 -27.93 -1.47 -8.35
C PRO A 255 -26.78 -1.41 -9.37
N ARG A 256 -27.14 -1.46 -10.66
CA ARG A 256 -26.19 -1.35 -11.77
C ARG A 256 -25.32 -0.10 -11.63
N GLY A 257 -24.01 -0.29 -11.73
CA GLY A 257 -23.01 0.78 -11.82
C GLY A 257 -22.11 0.92 -10.60
N ILE A 258 -22.57 0.50 -9.40
CA ILE A 258 -21.80 0.63 -8.15
C ILE A 258 -21.62 -0.76 -7.51
N PRO A 259 -20.58 -1.52 -7.89
CA PRO A 259 -20.38 -2.88 -7.38
C PRO A 259 -19.81 -2.91 -5.96
N VAL A 260 -20.21 -3.91 -5.18
CA VAL A 260 -19.57 -4.30 -3.92
C VAL A 260 -19.28 -5.81 -3.98
N ALA A 261 -18.06 -6.20 -3.63
CA ALA A 261 -17.68 -7.61 -3.55
C ALA A 261 -18.10 -8.18 -2.18
N THR A 262 -19.30 -8.74 -2.11
CA THR A 262 -19.86 -9.23 -0.84
C THR A 262 -19.33 -10.62 -0.48
N VAL A 263 -18.84 -10.79 0.74
CA VAL A 263 -18.47 -12.09 1.31
C VAL A 263 -19.58 -12.65 2.21
N ALA A 264 -19.38 -13.87 2.72
CA ALA A 264 -20.34 -14.51 3.63
C ALA A 264 -20.56 -13.69 4.91
N ILE A 265 -21.74 -13.87 5.52
CA ILE A 265 -22.12 -13.25 6.80
C ILE A 265 -21.06 -13.57 7.86
N ASN A 266 -20.65 -12.55 8.62
CA ASN A 266 -19.60 -12.60 9.64
C ASN A 266 -18.21 -13.05 9.17
N ASN A 267 -17.93 -13.10 7.87
CA ASN A 267 -16.70 -13.67 7.36
C ASN A 267 -15.62 -12.61 7.04
N GLY A 268 -15.12 -11.94 8.08
CA GLY A 268 -13.98 -11.02 7.95
C GLY A 268 -12.72 -11.70 7.39
N THR A 269 -12.49 -12.98 7.68
CA THR A 269 -11.36 -13.76 7.16
C THR A 269 -11.34 -13.76 5.64
N ASN A 270 -12.45 -14.13 5.00
CA ASN A 270 -12.54 -14.17 3.54
C ASN A 270 -12.49 -12.77 2.93
N ALA A 271 -12.92 -11.72 3.65
CA ALA A 271 -12.73 -10.36 3.19
C ALA A 271 -11.24 -9.98 3.13
N GLY A 272 -10.46 -10.33 4.15
CA GLY A 272 -9.01 -10.17 4.14
C GLY A 272 -8.34 -10.96 3.01
N LEU A 273 -8.72 -12.23 2.82
CA LEU A 273 -8.17 -13.08 1.75
C LEU A 273 -8.53 -12.56 0.36
N LEU A 274 -9.75 -12.04 0.17
CA LEU A 274 -10.16 -11.44 -1.09
C LEU A 274 -9.37 -10.15 -1.36
N ALA A 275 -9.12 -9.32 -0.34
CA ALA A 275 -8.26 -8.15 -0.48
C ALA A 275 -6.84 -8.55 -0.92
N VAL A 276 -6.25 -9.59 -0.31
CA VAL A 276 -4.94 -10.12 -0.71
C VAL A 276 -4.94 -10.53 -2.19
N ARG A 277 -5.98 -11.24 -2.65
CA ARG A 277 -6.10 -11.66 -4.06
C ARG A 277 -6.25 -10.48 -5.01
N ILE A 278 -7.01 -9.45 -4.63
CA ILE A 278 -7.15 -8.20 -5.40
C ILE A 278 -5.80 -7.51 -5.55
N LEU A 279 -5.04 -7.38 -4.46
CA LEU A 279 -3.70 -6.80 -4.51
C LEU A 279 -2.74 -7.66 -5.33
N GLY A 280 -2.84 -8.99 -5.22
CA GLY A 280 -2.01 -9.94 -5.94
C GLY A 280 -2.01 -9.74 -7.45
N ALA A 281 -3.14 -9.30 -8.03
CA ALA A 281 -3.24 -9.00 -9.46
C ALA A 281 -2.19 -7.96 -9.95
N GLY A 282 -1.71 -7.08 -9.08
CA GLY A 282 -0.64 -6.12 -9.36
C GLY A 282 0.64 -6.31 -8.54
N MET A 283 0.71 -7.32 -7.67
CA MET A 283 1.80 -7.55 -6.72
C MET A 283 2.22 -9.03 -6.75
N PRO A 284 3.17 -9.43 -7.63
CA PRO A 284 3.48 -10.84 -7.88
C PRO A 284 3.85 -11.66 -6.63
N HIS A 285 4.54 -11.05 -5.67
CA HIS A 285 4.94 -11.72 -4.42
C HIS A 285 3.74 -12.21 -3.57
N LEU A 286 2.56 -11.59 -3.72
CA LEU A 286 1.36 -12.02 -3.01
C LEU A 286 0.73 -13.28 -3.63
N PHE A 287 0.98 -13.59 -4.90
CA PHE A 287 0.55 -14.87 -5.49
C PHE A 287 1.28 -16.03 -4.83
N GLU A 288 2.61 -15.94 -4.70
CA GLU A 288 3.41 -16.98 -4.05
C GLU A 288 3.01 -17.18 -2.59
N ALA A 289 2.77 -16.08 -1.87
CA ALA A 289 2.29 -16.14 -0.49
C ALA A 289 0.90 -16.79 -0.39
N MET A 290 -0.01 -16.49 -1.33
CA MET A 290 -1.35 -17.09 -1.37
C MET A 290 -1.30 -18.58 -1.70
N ASP A 291 -0.42 -19.00 -2.61
CA ASP A 291 -0.20 -20.42 -2.90
C ASP A 291 0.36 -21.18 -1.70
N ALA A 292 1.29 -20.57 -0.95
CA ALA A 292 1.80 -21.14 0.30
C ALA A 292 0.69 -21.28 1.35
N TYR A 293 -0.19 -20.27 1.48
CA TYR A 293 -1.35 -20.31 2.37
C TYR A 293 -2.35 -21.42 1.98
N LEU A 294 -2.62 -21.61 0.69
CA LEU A 294 -3.50 -22.70 0.22
C LEU A 294 -2.91 -24.08 0.54
N LYS A 295 -1.61 -24.26 0.33
CA LYS A 295 -0.91 -25.51 0.70
C LYS A 295 -0.91 -25.76 2.21
N SER A 296 -0.80 -24.71 3.04
CA SER A 296 -0.89 -24.90 4.49
C SER A 296 -2.27 -25.34 4.94
N LEU A 297 -3.35 -24.83 4.33
CA LEU A 297 -4.72 -25.29 4.59
C LEU A 297 -4.92 -26.75 4.20
N GLU A 298 -4.37 -27.17 3.06
CA GLU A 298 -4.39 -28.59 2.65
C GLU A 298 -3.69 -29.46 3.69
N GLY A 299 -2.48 -29.08 4.12
CA GLY A 299 -1.75 -29.78 5.17
C GLY A 299 -2.51 -29.85 6.51
N GLU A 300 -3.20 -28.78 6.91
CA GLU A 300 -4.06 -28.78 8.10
C GLU A 300 -5.22 -29.76 8.00
N VAL A 301 -5.85 -29.86 6.82
CA VAL A 301 -6.95 -30.81 6.60
C VAL A 301 -6.43 -32.24 6.59
N LEU A 302 -5.33 -32.51 5.88
CA LEU A 302 -4.72 -33.85 5.85
C LEU A 302 -4.31 -34.31 7.25
N GLY A 303 -3.72 -33.42 8.07
CA GLY A 303 -3.41 -33.73 9.47
C GLY A 303 -4.65 -34.01 10.32
N LYS A 304 -5.78 -33.36 10.05
CA LYS A 304 -7.07 -33.67 10.71
C LYS A 304 -7.62 -35.03 10.26
N VAL A 305 -7.47 -35.38 8.98
CA VAL A 305 -7.85 -36.70 8.44
C VAL A 305 -7.03 -37.80 9.11
N GLU A 306 -5.71 -37.68 9.12
CA GLU A 306 -4.82 -38.66 9.77
C GLU A 306 -5.15 -38.83 11.25
N LYS A 307 -5.39 -37.72 11.96
CA LYS A 307 -5.78 -37.77 13.38
C LYS A 307 -7.12 -38.49 13.57
N LEU A 308 -8.10 -38.22 12.71
CA LEU A 308 -9.42 -38.88 12.76
C LEU A 308 -9.31 -40.38 12.51
N GLU A 309 -8.47 -40.80 11.55
CA GLU A 309 -8.18 -42.22 11.29
C GLU A 309 -7.50 -42.90 12.47
N GLN A 310 -6.57 -42.22 13.16
CA GLN A 310 -5.83 -42.77 14.29
C GLN A 310 -6.69 -42.93 15.56
N VAL A 311 -7.49 -41.92 15.92
CA VAL A 311 -8.26 -41.94 17.18
C VAL A 311 -9.66 -42.52 17.02
N GLY A 312 -10.17 -42.57 15.78
CA GLY A 312 -11.55 -42.93 15.47
C GLY A 312 -12.53 -41.79 15.79
N TRP A 313 -13.66 -41.76 15.08
CA TRP A 313 -14.64 -40.67 15.17
C TRP A 313 -15.26 -40.50 16.56
N GLU A 314 -15.38 -41.56 17.36
CA GLU A 314 -15.92 -41.49 18.72
C GLU A 314 -15.01 -40.75 19.71
N LYS A 315 -13.69 -40.77 19.49
CA LYS A 315 -12.68 -40.15 20.37
C LYS A 315 -12.10 -38.85 19.81
N TYR A 316 -12.62 -38.39 18.66
CA TYR A 316 -12.11 -37.20 18.00
C TYR A 316 -12.66 -35.93 18.65
N GLU A 317 -11.81 -35.21 19.38
CA GLU A 317 -12.17 -33.92 19.96
C GLU A 317 -12.12 -32.80 18.90
N VAL A 318 -13.29 -32.20 18.64
CA VAL A 318 -13.40 -30.99 17.81
C VAL A 318 -12.91 -29.80 18.64
N LYS A 319 -11.77 -29.21 18.25
CA LYS A 319 -11.39 -27.89 18.75
C LYS A 319 -12.43 -26.88 18.27
N ARG A 320 -13.19 -26.30 19.20
CA ARG A 320 -14.09 -25.18 18.97
C ARG A 320 -13.33 -23.86 18.92
#